data_AF-A0A5R8K713-F1
#
_entry.id   AF-A0A5R8K713-F1
#
_cell.length_a   1.000
_cell.length_b   1.000
_cell.length_c   1.000
_cell.angle_alpha   90.00
_cell.angle_beta   90.00
_cell.angle_gamma   90.00
#
_symmetry.space_group_name_H-M   'P 1'
#
loop_
_entity.id
_entity.type
_entity.pdbx_description
1 polymer ?
#
loop_
_entity_poly.entity_id
_entity_poly.type
_entity_poly.pdbx_seq_one_letter_code
_entity_poly.pdbx_strand_id
1 'polypeptide(L)' 'MPSPDPVLSKFGIHVRNLRETQDLTQEQLAERAKLDITYISGIERGLRNPSLLSLLRLAKALGVSLKQLTEGVEL' A
#
# COMPACT_ATOMS: atom_id res chain seq x y z
N MET A 1 -5.10 18.03 14.63
CA MET A 1 -5.16 17.46 13.27
C MET A 1 -5.97 16.19 13.34
N PRO A 2 -6.88 15.88 12.41
CA PRO A 2 -7.55 14.58 12.43
C PRO A 2 -6.50 13.47 12.36
N SER A 3 -6.61 12.50 13.26
CA SER A 3 -5.83 11.27 13.18
C SER A 3 -6.15 10.56 11.87
N PRO A 4 -5.17 9.88 11.23
CA PRO A 4 -5.44 9.10 10.04
C PRO A 4 -6.56 8.10 10.30
N ASP A 5 -7.37 7.84 9.27
CA ASP A 5 -8.43 6.83 9.35
C ASP A 5 -7.81 5.47 9.78
N PRO A 6 -8.36 4.80 10.81
CA PRO A 6 -7.84 3.51 11.27
C PRO A 6 -7.74 2.46 10.17
N VAL A 7 -8.68 2.47 9.21
CA VAL A 7 -8.69 1.55 8.06
C VAL A 7 -7.50 1.81 7.16
N LEU A 8 -7.22 3.07 6.83
CA LEU A 8 -6.08 3.45 5.99
C LEU A 8 -4.75 3.16 6.70
N SER A 9 -4.70 3.32 8.02
CA SER A 9 -3.52 3.02 8.83
C SER A 9 -3.19 1.52 8.82
N LYS A 10 -4.20 0.67 9.05
CA LYS A 10 -4.04 -0.79 8.98
C LYS A 10 -3.62 -1.24 7.58
N PHE A 11 -4.29 -0.71 6.55
CA PHE A 11 -3.94 -1.00 5.16
C PHE A 11 -2.49 -0.60 4.83
N GLY A 12 -2.08 0.61 5.25
CA GLY A 12 -0.71 1.11 5.03
C GLY A 12 0.36 0.23 5.69
N ILE A 13 0.13 -0.20 6.94
CA ILE A 13 1.02 -1.13 7.65
C ILE A 13 1.12 -2.45 6.90
N HIS A 14 -0.01 -2.98 6.41
CA HIS A 14 -0.01 -4.24 5.65
C HIS A 14 0.77 -4.14 4.33
N VAL A 15 0.56 -3.07 3.56
CA VAL A 15 1.35 -2.79 2.33
C VAL A 15 2.85 -2.73 2.65
N ARG A 16 3.22 -2.03 3.73
CA ARG A 16 4.61 -1.94 4.18
C ARG A 16 5.18 -3.33 4.51
N ASN A 17 4.44 -4.15 5.24
CA ASN A 17 4.88 -5.51 5.59
C ASN A 17 5.10 -6.35 4.33
N LEU A 18 4.15 -6.35 3.39
CA LEU A 18 4.31 -7.06 2.11
C LEU A 18 5.54 -6.58 1.33
N ARG A 19 5.80 -5.27 1.32
CA ARG A 19 7.00 -4.69 0.69
C ARG A 19 8.28 -5.18 1.36
N GLU A 20 8.35 -5.12 2.68
CA GLU A 20 9.54 -5.48 3.46
C GLU A 20 9.82 -7.00 3.41
N THR A 21 8.80 -7.85 3.35
CA THR A 21 8.99 -9.31 3.15
C THR A 21 9.60 -9.69 1.80
N GLN A 22 9.64 -8.75 0.85
CA GLN A 22 10.25 -8.90 -0.46
C GLN A 22 11.55 -8.10 -0.61
N ASP A 23 12.10 -7.58 0.49
CA ASP A 23 13.31 -6.76 0.53
C ASP A 23 13.28 -5.53 -0.39
N LEU A 24 12.09 -4.96 -0.62
CA LEU A 24 11.92 -3.81 -1.51
C LEU A 24 12.01 -2.49 -0.76
N THR A 25 12.69 -1.50 -1.34
CA THR A 25 12.58 -0.11 -0.92
C THR A 25 11.26 0.51 -1.40
N GLN A 26 10.84 1.63 -0.83
CA GLN A 26 9.67 2.37 -1.31
C GLN A 26 9.84 2.83 -2.77
N GLU A 27 11.06 3.23 -3.16
CA GLU A 27 11.43 3.59 -4.53
C GLU A 27 11.20 2.42 -5.50
N GLN A 28 11.67 1.22 -5.12
CA GLN A 28 11.51 0.01 -5.94
C GLN A 28 10.05 -0.41 -6.08
N LEU A 29 9.25 -0.31 -5.00
CA LEU A 29 7.81 -0.57 -5.08
C LEU A 29 7.10 0.47 -5.98
N ALA A 30 7.45 1.75 -5.84
CA ALA A 30 6.90 2.83 -6.64
C ALA A 30 7.16 2.60 -8.14
N GLU A 31 8.39 2.26 -8.49
CA GLU A 31 8.80 1.93 -9.86
C GLU A 31 8.01 0.74 -10.40
N ARG A 32 7.97 -0.39 -9.67
CA ARG A 32 7.22 -1.60 -10.07
C ARG A 32 5.72 -1.35 -10.24
N ALA A 33 5.14 -0.52 -9.36
CA ALA A 33 3.73 -0.17 -9.40
C ALA A 33 3.40 0.95 -10.42
N LYS A 34 4.41 1.60 -11.00
CA LYS A 34 4.25 2.82 -11.81
C LYS A 34 3.46 3.89 -11.05
N LEU A 35 3.88 4.14 -9.81
CA LEU A 35 3.33 5.12 -8.88
C LEU A 35 4.44 6.05 -8.39
N ASP A 36 4.06 7.21 -7.88
CA ASP A 36 5.01 8.14 -7.27
C ASP A 36 5.48 7.64 -5.89
N ILE A 37 6.76 7.80 -5.56
CA ILE A 37 7.31 7.36 -4.28
C ILE A 37 6.65 8.05 -3.08
N THR A 38 6.30 9.33 -3.19
CA THR A 38 5.59 10.07 -2.12
C THR A 38 4.16 9.55 -1.94
N TYR A 39 3.57 8.99 -3.01
CA TYR A 39 2.27 8.32 -2.95
C TYR A 39 2.38 6.98 -2.22
N ILE A 40 3.40 6.15 -2.52
CA ILE A 40 3.69 4.92 -1.77
C ILE A 40 3.93 5.22 -0.29
N SER A 41 4.80 6.18 0.02
CA SER A 41 5.07 6.62 1.39
C SER A 41 3.81 7.16 2.08
N GLY A 42 2.94 7.86 1.34
CA GLY A 42 1.64 8.30 1.83
C GLY A 42 0.69 7.14 2.16
N ILE A 43 0.67 6.09 1.33
CA ILE A 43 -0.13 4.88 1.57
C ILE A 43 0.36 4.15 2.81
N GLU A 44 1.67 3.88 2.93
CA GLU A 44 2.24 3.13 4.07
C GLU A 44 2.03 3.82 5.43
N ARG A 45 1.80 5.14 5.42
CA ARG A 45 1.49 5.95 6.60
C ARG A 45 -0.03 6.16 6.82
N GLY A 46 -0.89 5.57 6.00
CA GLY A 46 -2.35 5.74 6.08
C GLY A 46 -2.85 7.13 5.69
N LEU A 47 -2.05 7.94 4.98
CA LEU A 47 -2.38 9.31 4.57
C LEU A 47 -3.02 9.40 3.17
N ARG A 48 -3.18 8.26 2.51
CA ARG A 48 -3.76 8.16 1.17
C ARG A 48 -4.87 7.11 1.18
N ASN A 49 -5.98 7.44 0.54
CA ASN A 49 -7.01 6.47 0.15
C ASN A 49 -6.76 6.07 -1.31
N PRO A 50 -6.10 4.93 -1.58
CA PRO A 50 -5.79 4.53 -2.95
C PRO A 50 -7.03 4.14 -3.75
N SER A 51 -7.06 4.57 -5.01
CA SER A 51 -8.10 4.15 -5.95
C SER A 51 -7.98 2.65 -6.26
N LEU A 52 -9.05 2.05 -6.78
CA LEU A 52 -9.03 0.65 -7.23
C LEU A 52 -7.91 0.35 -8.24
N LEU A 53 -7.64 1.27 -9.17
CA LEU A 53 -6.54 1.12 -10.14
C LEU A 53 -5.17 1.12 -9.46
N SER A 54 -4.99 1.96 -8.44
CA SER A 54 -3.76 1.99 -7.62
C SER A 54 -3.59 0.68 -6.85
N LEU A 55 -4.68 0.14 -6.27
CA LEU A 55 -4.67 -1.15 -5.60
C LEU A 55 -4.26 -2.29 -6.54
N LEU A 56 -4.82 -2.34 -7.75
CA LEU A 56 -4.45 -3.36 -8.75
C LEU A 56 -2.97 -3.26 -9.15
N ARG A 57 -2.44 -2.04 -9.28
CA ARG A 57 -1.01 -1.81 -9.55
C ARG A 57 -0.12 -2.28 -8.41
N LEU A 58 -0.49 -1.98 -7.16
CA LEU A 58 0.22 -2.44 -5.96
C LEU A 58 0.19 -3.96 -5.85
N ALA A 59 -0.97 -4.58 -6.01
CA ALA A 59 -1.14 -6.03 -5.98
C ALA A 59 -0.23 -6.69 -7.00
N LYS A 60 -0.22 -6.18 -8.25
CA LYS A 60 0.67 -6.65 -9.31
C LYS A 60 2.15 -6.45 -8.97
N ALA A 61 2.53 -5.29 -8.44
CA ALA A 61 3.92 -4.95 -8.10
C ALA A 61 4.48 -5.79 -6.95
N LEU A 62 3.61 -6.17 -6.00
CA LEU A 62 3.92 -7.03 -4.86
C LEU A 62 3.69 -8.52 -5.16
N GLY A 63 3.22 -8.89 -6.37
CA GLY A 63 2.99 -10.28 -6.73
C GLY A 63 1.89 -10.99 -5.90
N VAL A 64 0.92 -10.24 -5.38
CA VAL A 64 -0.19 -10.76 -4.56
C VAL A 64 -1.54 -10.53 -5.23
N SER A 65 -2.56 -11.30 -4.84
CA SER A 65 -3.95 -11.02 -5.22
C SER A 65 -4.49 -9.77 -4.54
N LEU A 66 -5.53 -9.15 -5.11
CA LEU A 66 -6.20 -8.01 -4.46
C LEU A 66 -6.75 -8.39 -3.08
N LYS A 67 -7.26 -9.61 -2.92
CA LYS A 67 -7.73 -10.14 -1.64
C LYS A 67 -6.62 -10.14 -0.57
N GLN A 68 -5.43 -10.63 -0.93
CA GLN A 68 -4.26 -10.62 -0.03
C GLN A 68 -3.79 -9.19 0.24
N LEU A 69 -3.82 -8.30 -0.76
CA LEU A 69 -3.45 -6.90 -0.58
C LEU A 69 -4.37 -6.17 0.42
N THR A 70 -5.66 -6.53 0.47
CA THR A 70 -6.65 -5.89 1.35
C THR A 70 -6.95 -6.72 2.60
N GLU A 71 -6.12 -7.72 2.92
CA GLU A 71 -6.31 -8.55 4.12
C GLU A 71 -6.17 -7.71 5.39
N GLY A 72 -7.02 -7.97 6.39
CA GLY A 72 -7.06 -7.20 7.65
C GLY A 72 -7.72 -5.82 7.55
N VAL A 73 -8.24 -5.44 6.37
CA VAL A 73 -9.16 -4.32 6.21
C VAL A 73 -10.58 -4.80 6.50
N GLU A 74 -11.10 -4.45 7.68
CA GLU A 74 -12.46 -4.77 8.14
C GLU A 74 -13.31 -3.50 8.22
N LEU A 75 -14.63 -3.67 8.06
CA LEU A 75 -15.64 -2.61 8.21
C LEU A 75 -15.90 -2.27 9.69
#